data_AF-A0A248YLC8-F1
#
_entry.id   AF-A0A248YLC8-F1
#
_cell.length_a   1.000
_cell.length_b   1.000
_cell.length_c   1.000
_cell.angle_alpha   90.00
_cell.angle_beta   90.00
_cell.angle_gamma   90.00
#
_symmetry.space_group_name_H-M   'P 1'
#
loop_
_entity.id
_entity.type
_entity.pdbx_description
1 polymer ?
#
loop_
_entity_poly.entity_id
_entity_poly.type
_entity_poly.pdbx_seq_one_letter_code
_entity_poly.pdbx_strand_id
1 'polypeptide(L)'
;MSGTSTAALRRELLVRYLDAWLPRAVHRSRRRLALVQAYAGDDDGLPEASLDVLAEFADRLGGRQVTMAVLAPDRPADRAGTGPADRAGTGEPAPRKSDFLFLHRVAGGPAALPAVLVASQAAGAPLLAHVDLLDRRPVTAAGSAPASAPASAPTLAPESTPATVPLAPVCRAVATGRPGELLLVTPAAARDRDRPADTLAAAGFPLVTEVELVPDDGSPAELVVFATSSGHGLDAFKDALWDLDEYAGVRYRDPRDPDGHLLDISLRPHPGPLRRELLARLADGPASVVELRRFATTATVYRSADVTIALTGLLGAGLVSRTPEQGRLGGDVVISRTAPTPP
;
A
#
# COMPACT_ATOMS: atom_id res chain seq x y z
N MET A 1 9.75 6.51 25.36
CA MET A 1 8.77 6.86 24.31
C MET A 1 9.44 6.55 22.99
N SER A 2 9.26 5.33 22.49
CA SER A 2 9.81 4.96 21.18
C SER A 2 9.03 5.74 20.14
N GLY A 3 9.71 6.59 19.37
CA GLY A 3 9.08 7.33 18.28
C GLY A 3 8.38 6.36 17.33
N THR A 4 7.11 6.59 17.09
CA THR A 4 6.32 5.78 16.17
C THR A 4 6.80 6.05 14.75
N SER A 5 7.33 5.03 14.09
CA SER A 5 7.90 5.13 12.75
C SER A 5 6.87 4.78 11.68
N THR A 6 7.00 5.35 10.48
CA THR A 6 6.32 4.89 9.25
C THR A 6 6.46 3.39 9.03
N ALA A 7 7.55 2.75 9.48
CA ALA A 7 7.72 1.31 9.42
C ALA A 7 6.64 0.55 10.21
N ALA A 8 6.33 1.00 11.44
CA ALA A 8 5.31 0.38 12.28
C ALA A 8 3.91 0.54 11.66
N LEU A 9 3.61 1.74 11.15
CA LEU A 9 2.35 2.01 10.46
C LEU A 9 2.17 1.12 9.22
N ARG A 10 3.20 0.98 8.37
CA ARG A 10 3.14 0.10 7.19
C ARG A 10 2.94 -1.36 7.56
N ARG A 11 3.57 -1.82 8.64
CA ARG A 11 3.35 -3.18 9.18
C ARG A 11 1.91 -3.39 9.57
N GLU A 12 1.34 -2.45 10.32
CA GLU A 12 -0.08 -2.51 10.72
C GLU A 12 -1.01 -2.46 9.50
N LEU A 13 -0.75 -1.57 8.55
CA LEU A 13 -1.52 -1.46 7.30
C LEU A 13 -1.50 -2.76 6.50
N LEU A 14 -0.32 -3.38 6.32
CA LEU A 14 -0.19 -4.65 5.61
C LEU A 14 -0.96 -5.77 6.33
N VAL A 15 -0.84 -5.88 7.65
CA VAL A 15 -1.54 -6.89 8.47
C VAL A 15 -3.05 -6.74 8.31
N ARG A 16 -3.60 -5.55 8.53
CA ARG A 16 -5.04 -5.30 8.39
C ARG A 16 -5.53 -5.54 6.97
N TYR A 17 -4.72 -5.18 5.98
CA TYR A 17 -5.08 -5.45 4.60
C TYR A 17 -5.10 -6.95 4.29
N LEU A 18 -4.13 -7.72 4.81
CA LEU A 18 -4.10 -9.17 4.70
C LEU A 18 -5.33 -9.82 5.35
N ASP A 19 -5.74 -9.35 6.53
CA ASP A 19 -6.96 -9.81 7.20
C ASP A 19 -8.22 -9.59 6.35
N ALA A 20 -8.31 -8.45 5.66
CA ALA A 20 -9.40 -8.16 4.75
C ALA A 20 -9.27 -8.92 3.41
N TRP A 21 -8.06 -9.21 2.95
CA TRP A 21 -7.77 -9.86 1.68
C TRP A 21 -7.99 -11.37 1.71
N LEU A 22 -7.45 -12.06 2.72
CA LEU A 22 -7.44 -13.52 2.80
C LEU A 22 -8.84 -14.14 2.67
N PRO A 23 -9.87 -13.72 3.42
CA PRO A 23 -11.23 -14.26 3.26
C PRO A 23 -11.74 -14.18 1.82
N ARG A 24 -11.49 -13.05 1.14
CA ARG A 24 -11.93 -12.79 -0.24
C ARG A 24 -11.18 -13.68 -1.23
N ALA A 25 -9.87 -13.77 -1.05
CA ALA A 25 -9.00 -14.56 -1.91
C ALA A 25 -9.33 -16.06 -1.80
N VAL A 26 -9.57 -16.53 -0.57
CA VAL A 26 -9.98 -17.91 -0.23
C VAL A 26 -11.36 -18.27 -0.76
N HIS A 27 -12.28 -17.29 -0.81
CA HIS A 27 -13.60 -17.48 -1.41
C HIS A 27 -13.53 -17.57 -2.95
N ARG A 28 -12.67 -16.76 -3.59
CA ARG A 28 -12.52 -16.75 -5.05
C ARG A 28 -11.74 -17.94 -5.60
N SER A 29 -10.75 -18.45 -4.86
CA SER A 29 -9.91 -19.56 -5.30
C SER A 29 -10.02 -20.75 -4.36
N ARG A 30 -10.38 -21.90 -4.93
CA ARG A 30 -10.45 -23.17 -4.20
C ARG A 30 -9.12 -23.92 -4.14
N ARG A 31 -8.07 -23.45 -4.83
CA ARG A 31 -6.84 -24.24 -5.01
C ARG A 31 -5.56 -23.49 -4.70
N ARG A 32 -5.41 -22.25 -5.17
CA ARG A 32 -4.12 -21.54 -5.18
C ARG A 32 -4.26 -20.07 -4.81
N LEU A 33 -3.34 -19.56 -4.01
CA LEU A 33 -3.18 -18.14 -3.66
C LEU A 33 -1.69 -17.79 -3.66
N ALA A 34 -1.35 -16.56 -4.02
CA ALA A 34 0.02 -16.09 -4.01
C ALA A 34 0.14 -14.79 -3.20
N LEU A 35 1.09 -14.77 -2.27
CA LEU A 35 1.54 -13.58 -1.55
C LEU A 35 3.02 -13.37 -1.87
N VAL A 36 3.37 -12.22 -2.44
CA VAL A 36 4.77 -11.91 -2.75
C VAL A 36 5.16 -10.62 -2.06
N GLN A 37 6.31 -10.61 -1.40
CA GLN A 37 6.86 -9.45 -0.73
C GLN A 37 8.26 -9.21 -1.27
N ALA A 38 8.55 -8.00 -1.74
CA ALA A 38 9.84 -7.68 -2.34
C ALA A 38 10.36 -6.34 -1.80
N TYR A 39 11.62 -6.33 -1.36
CA TYR A 39 12.23 -5.21 -0.66
C TYR A 39 13.53 -4.78 -1.34
N ALA A 40 13.69 -3.48 -1.57
CA ALA A 40 14.95 -2.90 -2.03
C ALA A 40 16.00 -2.84 -0.89
N GLY A 41 15.53 -2.70 0.36
CA GLY A 41 16.35 -2.61 1.57
C GLY A 41 15.91 -3.64 2.63
N ASP A 42 15.87 -3.20 3.88
CA ASP A 42 15.40 -4.03 5.00
C ASP A 42 13.89 -4.30 4.90
N ASP A 43 13.46 -5.45 5.42
CA ASP A 43 12.07 -5.92 5.35
C ASP A 43 11.24 -5.52 6.59
N ASP A 44 11.86 -4.90 7.60
CA ASP A 44 11.25 -4.46 8.87
C ASP A 44 10.41 -5.54 9.58
N GLY A 45 10.67 -6.83 9.33
CA GLY A 45 9.88 -7.94 9.89
C GLY A 45 8.45 -8.06 9.33
N LEU A 46 8.18 -7.43 8.19
CA LEU A 46 6.89 -7.55 7.46
C LEU A 46 6.60 -8.99 6.99
N PRO A 47 7.59 -9.79 6.54
CA PRO A 47 7.34 -11.19 6.18
C PRO A 47 6.83 -12.01 7.38
N GLU A 48 7.44 -11.83 8.55
CA GLU A 48 7.04 -12.51 9.79
C GLU A 48 5.63 -12.11 10.20
N ALA A 49 5.29 -10.82 10.17
CA ALA A 49 3.93 -10.34 10.44
C ALA A 49 2.89 -10.96 9.50
N SER A 50 3.26 -11.16 8.23
CA SER A 50 2.36 -11.79 7.25
C SER A 50 2.18 -13.29 7.50
N LEU A 51 3.24 -13.97 7.98
CA LEU A 51 3.16 -15.39 8.38
C LEU A 51 2.27 -15.57 9.60
N ASP A 52 2.32 -14.65 10.56
CA ASP A 52 1.44 -14.66 11.74
C ASP A 52 -0.02 -14.60 11.30
N VAL A 53 -0.37 -13.66 10.40
CA VAL A 53 -1.73 -13.56 9.82
C VAL A 53 -2.11 -14.85 9.08
N LEU A 54 -1.23 -15.41 8.24
CA LEU A 54 -1.52 -16.67 7.54
C LEU A 54 -1.78 -17.83 8.51
N ALA A 55 -1.06 -17.87 9.64
CA ALA A 55 -1.24 -18.89 10.67
C ALA A 55 -2.61 -18.79 11.34
N GLU A 56 -3.13 -17.58 11.58
CA GLU A 56 -4.49 -17.36 12.11
C GLU A 56 -5.58 -17.90 11.17
N PHE A 57 -5.31 -17.92 9.87
CA PHE A 57 -6.22 -18.43 8.85
C PHE A 57 -5.98 -19.91 8.47
N ALA A 58 -5.05 -20.62 9.12
CA ALA A 58 -4.63 -21.97 8.74
C ALA A 58 -5.80 -22.96 8.54
N ASP A 59 -6.76 -22.98 9.48
CA ASP A 59 -7.95 -23.85 9.40
C ASP A 59 -8.81 -23.56 8.16
N ARG A 60 -8.87 -22.31 7.73
CA ARG A 60 -9.62 -21.87 6.54
C ARG A 60 -8.85 -22.12 5.26
N LEU A 61 -7.53 -22.30 5.33
CA LEU A 61 -6.64 -22.55 4.20
C LEU A 61 -6.46 -24.04 3.86
N GLY A 62 -6.99 -24.94 4.70
CA GLY A 62 -7.00 -26.38 4.44
C GLY A 62 -7.47 -26.75 3.02
N GLY A 63 -6.70 -27.63 2.36
CA GLY A 63 -6.96 -28.09 0.99
C GLY A 63 -6.55 -27.09 -0.11
N ARG A 64 -5.93 -25.96 0.24
CA ARG A 64 -5.41 -24.96 -0.69
C ARG A 64 -3.89 -24.91 -0.65
N GLN A 65 -3.29 -24.40 -1.71
CA GLN A 65 -1.86 -24.11 -1.79
C GLN A 65 -1.68 -22.59 -1.72
N VAL A 66 -1.06 -22.13 -0.66
CA VAL A 66 -0.62 -20.75 -0.49
C VAL A 66 0.86 -20.70 -0.81
N THR A 67 1.24 -19.93 -1.82
CA THR A 67 2.64 -19.66 -2.10
C THR A 67 2.99 -18.29 -1.56
N MET A 68 3.93 -18.24 -0.61
CA MET A 68 4.51 -17.00 -0.13
C MET A 68 5.95 -16.89 -0.65
N ALA A 69 6.28 -15.80 -1.34
CA ALA A 69 7.64 -15.52 -1.76
C ALA A 69 8.14 -14.20 -1.15
N VAL A 70 9.37 -14.22 -0.63
CA VAL A 70 10.03 -13.06 -0.02
C VAL A 70 11.32 -12.80 -0.78
N LEU A 71 11.42 -11.63 -1.40
CA LEU A 71 12.59 -11.16 -2.15
C LEU A 71 13.25 -10.04 -1.36
N ALA A 72 14.47 -10.27 -0.90
CA ALA A 72 15.26 -9.25 -0.23
C ALA A 72 16.72 -9.33 -0.68
N PRO A 73 17.47 -8.22 -0.66
CA PRO A 73 18.92 -8.28 -0.82
C PRO A 73 19.54 -9.22 0.23
N ASP A 74 20.64 -9.88 -0.12
CA ASP A 74 21.36 -10.74 0.83
C ASP A 74 21.72 -9.95 2.09
N ARG A 75 21.26 -10.42 3.25
CA ARG A 75 21.69 -9.86 4.53
C ARG A 75 23.14 -10.27 4.78
N PRO A 76 24.02 -9.37 5.27
CA PRO A 76 25.32 -9.78 5.76
C PRO A 76 25.16 -10.80 6.90
N ALA A 77 26.08 -11.77 6.95
CA ALA A 77 25.97 -12.97 7.79
C ALA A 77 25.88 -12.70 9.30
N ASP A 78 26.22 -11.49 9.74
CA ASP A 78 26.18 -11.01 11.13
C ASP A 78 24.76 -10.66 11.63
N ARG A 79 23.78 -10.51 10.73
CA ARG A 79 22.36 -10.25 11.07
C ARG A 79 21.39 -11.37 10.68
N ALA A 80 21.90 -12.47 10.13
CA ALA A 80 21.11 -13.60 9.62
C ALA A 80 20.52 -14.54 10.71
N GLY A 81 20.25 -14.03 11.93
CA GLY A 81 20.06 -14.87 13.12
C GLY A 81 18.77 -14.70 13.91
N THR A 82 17.85 -13.81 13.54
CA THR A 82 16.72 -13.43 14.43
C THR A 82 15.33 -13.70 13.88
N GLY A 83 15.19 -14.20 12.65
CA GLY A 83 13.89 -14.57 12.09
C GLY A 83 13.43 -15.98 12.52
N PRO A 84 12.11 -16.23 12.63
CA PRO A 84 11.56 -17.57 12.89
C PRO A 84 11.93 -18.60 11.81
N ALA A 85 12.38 -18.18 10.62
CA ALA A 85 12.90 -19.05 9.57
C ALA A 85 14.39 -19.45 9.78
N ASP A 86 15.22 -18.59 10.38
CA ASP A 86 16.63 -18.92 10.68
C ASP A 86 16.77 -19.85 11.89
N ARG A 87 15.75 -19.91 12.75
CA ARG A 87 15.63 -20.93 13.81
C ARG A 87 15.46 -22.36 13.30
N ALA A 88 15.14 -22.56 12.03
CA ALA A 88 15.13 -23.89 11.43
C ALA A 88 16.53 -24.58 11.42
N GLY A 89 17.62 -23.82 11.63
CA GLY A 89 18.97 -24.36 11.81
C GLY A 89 19.39 -24.60 13.27
N THR A 90 18.61 -24.16 14.27
CA THR A 90 18.97 -24.21 15.71
C THR A 90 17.96 -25.00 16.54
N GLY A 91 17.67 -26.26 16.17
CA GLY A 91 17.15 -27.30 17.08
C GLY A 91 15.83 -27.05 17.85
N GLU A 92 15.19 -25.89 17.68
CA GLU A 92 13.90 -25.53 18.24
C GLU A 92 12.82 -25.94 17.22
N PRO A 93 11.73 -26.62 17.65
CA PRO A 93 10.77 -27.18 16.70
C PRO A 93 10.15 -26.06 15.86
N ALA A 94 10.42 -26.13 14.54
CA ALA A 94 9.82 -25.26 13.54
C ALA A 94 8.29 -25.22 13.71
N PRO A 95 7.64 -24.06 13.46
CA PRO A 95 6.18 -24.01 13.42
C PRO A 95 5.70 -25.08 12.44
N ARG A 96 4.70 -25.85 12.89
CA ARG A 96 4.12 -27.04 12.24
C ARG A 96 4.25 -26.97 10.71
N LYS A 97 4.91 -27.98 10.13
CA LYS A 97 4.94 -28.24 8.68
C LYS A 97 3.51 -28.10 8.16
N SER A 98 3.23 -26.97 7.54
CA SER A 98 1.88 -26.60 7.14
C SER A 98 1.71 -27.09 5.71
N ASP A 99 0.92 -28.16 5.52
CA ASP A 99 0.74 -28.81 4.21
C ASP A 99 0.13 -27.87 3.14
N PHE A 100 -0.34 -26.69 3.55
CA PHE A 100 -0.94 -25.68 2.69
C PHE A 100 0.01 -24.53 2.31
N LEU A 101 1.16 -24.32 2.97
CA LEU A 101 2.02 -23.14 2.78
C LEU A 101 3.38 -23.50 2.18
N PHE A 102 3.71 -22.87 1.05
CA PHE A 102 5.01 -22.94 0.38
C PHE A 102 5.72 -21.60 0.52
N LEU A 103 6.72 -21.53 1.40
CA LEU A 103 7.53 -20.33 1.62
C LEU A 103 8.82 -20.38 0.80
N HIS A 104 9.03 -19.39 -0.05
CA HIS A 104 10.24 -19.21 -0.84
C HIS A 104 10.95 -17.91 -0.44
N ARG A 105 12.17 -18.01 0.09
CA ARG A 105 13.08 -16.86 0.21
C ARG A 105 13.98 -16.82 -1.02
N VAL A 106 14.02 -15.69 -1.72
CA VAL A 106 14.76 -15.53 -2.97
C VAL A 106 15.71 -14.35 -2.79
N ALA A 107 17.00 -14.58 -2.99
CA ALA A 107 17.98 -13.51 -3.01
C ALA A 107 17.71 -12.56 -4.18
N GLY A 108 17.65 -11.26 -3.89
CA GLY A 108 17.43 -10.22 -4.88
C GLY A 108 16.35 -9.22 -4.47
N GLY A 109 16.30 -8.10 -5.18
CA GLY A 109 15.32 -7.04 -4.93
C GLY A 109 14.05 -7.15 -5.79
N PRO A 110 13.22 -6.09 -5.81
CA PRO A 110 11.97 -6.03 -6.56
C PRO A 110 12.10 -6.32 -8.06
N ALA A 111 13.26 -6.12 -8.66
CA ALA A 111 13.52 -6.42 -10.08
C ALA A 111 13.37 -7.93 -10.42
N ALA A 112 13.53 -8.83 -9.45
CA ALA A 112 13.37 -10.27 -9.67
C ALA A 112 11.90 -10.75 -9.58
N LEU A 113 10.97 -9.88 -9.18
CA LEU A 113 9.57 -10.23 -8.94
C LEU A 113 8.90 -10.90 -10.15
N PRO A 114 9.06 -10.43 -11.41
CA PRO A 114 8.46 -11.11 -12.55
C PRO A 114 8.88 -12.57 -12.70
N ALA A 115 10.17 -12.87 -12.50
CA ALA A 115 10.68 -14.24 -12.59
C ALA A 115 10.12 -15.13 -11.47
N VAL A 116 10.03 -14.59 -10.25
CA VAL A 116 9.45 -15.30 -9.10
C VAL A 116 7.97 -15.61 -9.32
N LEU A 117 7.18 -14.67 -9.85
CA LEU A 117 5.76 -14.90 -10.12
C LEU A 117 5.51 -15.97 -11.20
N VAL A 118 6.39 -16.04 -12.21
CA VAL A 118 6.36 -17.10 -13.22
C VAL A 118 6.67 -18.45 -12.57
N ALA A 119 7.75 -18.52 -11.78
CA ALA A 119 8.17 -19.75 -11.11
C ALA A 119 7.12 -20.24 -10.09
N SER A 120 6.44 -19.32 -9.39
CA SER A 120 5.41 -19.63 -8.40
C SER A 120 4.03 -19.95 -9.01
N GLN A 121 3.90 -19.88 -10.35
CA GLN A 121 2.63 -20.07 -11.07
C GLN A 121 1.50 -19.17 -10.52
N ALA A 122 1.81 -17.91 -10.18
CA ALA A 122 0.86 -16.98 -9.57
C ALA A 122 -0.23 -16.48 -10.54
N ALA A 123 0.03 -16.57 -11.85
CA ALA A 123 -0.90 -16.11 -12.88
C ALA A 123 -2.27 -16.81 -12.76
N GLY A 124 -3.35 -16.03 -12.82
CA GLY A 124 -4.71 -16.57 -12.72
C GLY A 124 -5.17 -16.91 -11.30
N ALA A 125 -4.30 -16.90 -10.29
CA ALA A 125 -4.67 -17.02 -8.89
C ALA A 125 -4.89 -15.62 -8.26
N PRO A 126 -5.64 -15.50 -7.16
CA PRO A 126 -5.59 -14.32 -6.32
C PRO A 126 -4.14 -14.07 -5.89
N LEU A 127 -3.63 -12.89 -6.24
CA LEU A 127 -2.25 -12.48 -6.01
C LEU A 127 -2.25 -11.13 -5.29
N LEU A 128 -1.58 -11.09 -4.14
CA LEU A 128 -1.21 -9.86 -3.46
C LEU A 128 0.32 -9.71 -3.51
N ALA A 129 0.79 -8.58 -4.01
CA ALA A 129 2.19 -8.21 -3.98
C ALA A 129 2.40 -6.99 -3.09
N HIS A 130 3.32 -7.08 -2.13
CA HIS A 130 3.86 -5.94 -1.39
C HIS A 130 5.26 -5.64 -1.93
N VAL A 131 5.48 -4.44 -2.45
CA VAL A 131 6.76 -4.03 -3.05
C VAL A 131 7.24 -2.77 -2.35
N ASP A 132 8.38 -2.86 -1.67
CA ASP A 132 9.01 -1.76 -0.98
C ASP A 132 10.28 -1.33 -1.73
N LEU A 133 10.27 -0.12 -2.28
CA LEU A 133 11.41 0.48 -2.98
C LEU A 133 12.26 1.36 -2.08
N LEU A 134 11.98 1.44 -0.77
CA LEU A 134 12.77 2.23 0.16
C LEU A 134 14.08 1.50 0.46
N ASP A 135 15.19 1.96 -0.11
CA ASP A 135 16.52 1.50 0.31
C ASP A 135 16.96 2.27 1.55
N ARG A 136 16.57 1.76 2.72
CA ARG A 136 16.91 2.35 4.03
C ARG A 136 18.21 1.84 4.62
N ARG A 137 19.06 1.18 3.81
CA ARG A 137 20.37 0.76 4.29
C ARG A 137 21.12 2.00 4.78
N PRO A 138 21.69 1.98 6.00
CA PRO A 138 22.52 3.08 6.44
C PRO A 138 23.63 3.23 5.40
N VAL A 139 23.76 4.44 4.84
CA VAL A 139 24.97 4.79 4.11
C VAL A 139 26.08 4.61 5.12
N THR A 140 26.80 3.50 5.06
CA THR A 140 28.08 3.40 5.74
C THR A 140 28.88 4.54 5.16
N ALA A 141 29.03 5.61 5.95
CA ALA A 141 29.97 6.67 5.63
C ALA A 141 31.26 5.95 5.25
N ALA A 142 31.65 6.04 3.97
CA ALA A 142 32.94 5.55 3.52
C ALA A 142 33.94 6.09 4.54
N GLY A 143 34.59 5.17 5.26
CA GLY A 143 35.32 5.51 6.47
C GLY A 143 36.23 6.69 6.20
N SER A 144 36.05 7.77 6.96
CA SER A 144 37.09 8.77 7.16
C SER A 144 38.22 8.09 7.93
N ALA A 145 39.01 7.30 7.22
CA ALA A 145 40.27 6.79 7.73
C ALA A 145 41.21 7.99 7.94
N PRO A 146 41.92 8.08 9.08
CA PRO A 146 42.90 9.13 9.27
C PRO A 146 44.02 8.95 8.23
N ALA A 147 44.37 10.05 7.58
CA ALA A 147 45.42 10.09 6.58
C ALA A 147 46.76 9.63 7.17
N SER A 148 47.31 8.52 6.67
CA SER A 148 48.75 8.23 6.64
C SER A 148 49.08 7.06 5.71
N ALA A 149 50.06 7.31 4.84
CA ALA A 149 50.82 6.42 3.94
C ALA A 149 50.39 6.34 2.45
N PRO A 150 51.35 6.26 1.51
CA PRO A 150 51.18 6.82 0.17
C PRO A 150 50.83 5.81 -0.93
N ALA A 151 50.06 6.31 -1.90
CA ALA A 151 50.06 6.03 -3.33
C ALA A 151 50.17 4.56 -3.79
N SER A 152 49.00 3.97 -4.07
CA SER A 152 48.82 3.09 -5.22
C SER A 152 47.47 3.39 -5.87
N ALA A 153 47.47 3.38 -7.21
CA ALA A 153 46.50 4.00 -8.11
C ALA A 153 45.01 3.72 -7.80
N PRO A 154 44.10 4.70 -8.01
CA PRO A 154 42.68 4.46 -7.87
C PRO A 154 42.16 3.72 -9.11
N THR A 155 41.88 2.43 -8.96
CA THR A 155 40.85 1.79 -9.79
C THR A 155 39.52 2.41 -9.37
N LEU A 156 38.95 3.26 -10.22
CA LEU A 156 37.57 3.73 -10.10
C LEU A 156 36.65 2.50 -10.11
N ALA A 157 36.27 2.04 -8.92
CA ALA A 157 35.08 1.21 -8.78
C ALA A 157 33.89 2.07 -9.24
N PRO A 158 32.97 1.54 -10.06
CA PRO A 158 31.77 2.30 -10.41
C PRO A 158 31.02 2.59 -9.11
N GLU A 159 30.82 3.88 -8.82
CA GLU A 159 29.78 4.33 -7.92
C GLU A 159 28.51 3.57 -8.33
N SER A 160 28.04 2.68 -7.46
CA SER A 160 26.85 1.90 -7.71
C SER A 160 25.67 2.86 -7.61
N THR A 161 25.35 3.50 -8.73
CA THR A 161 24.06 4.15 -8.92
C THR A 161 23.00 3.13 -8.51
N PRO A 162 22.13 3.41 -7.52
CA PRO A 162 21.12 2.45 -7.11
C PRO A 162 20.34 2.05 -8.35
N ALA A 163 20.34 0.76 -8.66
CA ALA A 163 19.69 0.25 -9.86
C ALA A 163 18.21 0.63 -9.79
N THR A 164 17.79 1.59 -10.63
CA THR A 164 16.39 1.98 -10.74
C THR A 164 15.56 0.75 -11.09
N VAL A 165 14.72 0.31 -10.16
CA VAL A 165 13.83 -0.84 -10.40
C VAL A 165 12.90 -0.48 -11.55
N PRO A 166 12.87 -1.25 -12.65
CA PRO A 166 11.92 -1.01 -13.73
C PRO A 166 10.52 -1.42 -13.24
N LEU A 167 9.72 -0.44 -12.84
CA LEU A 167 8.39 -0.67 -12.26
C LEU A 167 7.41 -1.32 -13.24
N ALA A 168 7.48 -1.00 -14.54
CA ALA A 168 6.51 -1.49 -15.52
C ALA A 168 6.47 -3.04 -15.61
N PRO A 169 7.60 -3.77 -15.75
CA PRO A 169 7.61 -5.23 -15.67
C PRO A 169 7.03 -5.81 -14.38
N VAL A 170 7.35 -5.20 -13.23
CA VAL A 170 6.82 -5.61 -11.91
C VAL A 170 5.30 -5.48 -11.90
N CYS A 171 4.78 -4.32 -12.29
CA CYS A 171 3.35 -4.04 -12.31
C CYS A 171 2.60 -5.01 -13.25
N ARG A 172 3.10 -5.24 -14.47
CA ARG A 172 2.49 -6.18 -15.42
C ARG A 172 2.47 -7.61 -14.91
N ALA A 173 3.53 -8.03 -14.22
CA ALA A 173 3.59 -9.38 -13.67
C ALA A 173 2.53 -9.57 -12.57
N VAL A 174 2.35 -8.58 -11.68
CA VAL A 174 1.29 -8.62 -10.65
C VAL A 174 -0.11 -8.58 -11.27
N ALA A 175 -0.31 -7.80 -12.33
CA ALA A 175 -1.60 -7.70 -13.04
C ALA A 175 -2.08 -9.03 -13.67
N THR A 176 -1.21 -10.06 -13.78
CA THR A 176 -1.61 -11.40 -14.23
C THR A 176 -2.45 -12.18 -13.21
N GLY A 177 -2.50 -11.72 -11.95
CA GLY A 177 -3.36 -12.27 -10.91
C GLY A 177 -4.86 -12.07 -11.18
N ARG A 178 -5.72 -12.86 -10.52
CA ARG A 178 -7.18 -12.78 -10.62
C ARG A 178 -7.86 -12.86 -9.23
N PRO A 179 -8.06 -11.71 -8.56
CA PRO A 179 -7.50 -10.39 -8.89
C PRO A 179 -5.99 -10.34 -8.57
N GLY A 180 -5.26 -9.51 -9.31
CA GLY A 180 -3.95 -9.03 -8.91
C GLY A 180 -4.12 -7.73 -8.12
N GLU A 181 -3.44 -7.65 -6.97
CA GLU A 181 -3.43 -6.50 -6.07
C GLU A 181 -1.97 -6.17 -5.72
N LEU A 182 -1.61 -4.88 -5.78
CA LEU A 182 -0.26 -4.39 -5.51
C LEU A 182 -0.32 -3.29 -4.45
N LEU A 183 0.47 -3.46 -3.39
CA LEU A 183 0.80 -2.44 -2.40
C LEU A 183 2.26 -2.04 -2.62
N LEU A 184 2.48 -0.85 -3.16
CA LEU A 184 3.79 -0.31 -3.51
C LEU A 184 4.19 0.80 -2.52
N VAL A 185 5.39 0.74 -1.99
CA VAL A 185 5.99 1.78 -1.14
C VAL A 185 7.20 2.37 -1.84
N THR A 186 7.27 3.70 -1.92
CA THR A 186 8.35 4.45 -2.59
C THR A 186 8.55 5.80 -1.91
N PRO A 187 9.70 6.50 -2.05
CA PRO A 187 9.84 7.85 -1.51
C PRO A 187 8.80 8.79 -2.11
N ALA A 188 8.16 9.64 -1.30
CA ALA A 188 7.14 10.59 -1.80
C ALA A 188 7.70 11.55 -2.86
N ALA A 189 8.98 11.97 -2.69
CA ALA A 189 9.68 12.82 -3.66
C ALA A 189 9.84 12.19 -5.06
N ALA A 190 9.69 10.86 -5.18
CA ALA A 190 9.78 10.17 -6.46
C ALA A 190 8.46 10.22 -7.26
N ARG A 191 7.34 10.64 -6.63
CA ARG A 191 6.01 10.58 -7.23
C ARG A 191 5.90 11.34 -8.55
N ASP A 192 6.29 12.61 -8.58
CA ASP A 192 6.10 13.46 -9.75
C ASP A 192 6.99 13.06 -10.92
N ARG A 193 8.18 12.52 -10.60
CA ARG A 193 9.15 12.01 -11.56
C ARG A 193 8.69 10.69 -12.16
N ASP A 194 8.25 9.76 -11.32
CA ASP A 194 8.04 8.36 -11.71
C ASP A 194 6.57 8.04 -12.05
N ARG A 195 5.65 8.94 -11.70
CA ARG A 195 4.19 8.86 -11.94
C ARG A 195 3.66 7.43 -11.82
N PRO A 196 3.74 6.82 -10.64
CA PRO A 196 3.41 5.40 -10.46
C PRO A 196 1.99 5.08 -10.93
N ALA A 197 1.03 5.98 -10.73
CA ALA A 197 -0.34 5.83 -11.24
C ALA A 197 -0.41 5.59 -12.76
N ASP A 198 0.35 6.33 -13.57
CA ASP A 198 0.37 6.18 -15.03
C ASP A 198 0.96 4.82 -15.43
N THR A 199 2.05 4.41 -14.77
CA THR A 199 2.68 3.10 -14.97
C THR A 199 1.74 1.95 -14.60
N LEU A 200 1.00 2.09 -13.51
CA LEU A 200 0.05 1.09 -13.03
C LEU A 200 -1.18 0.98 -13.94
N ALA A 201 -1.71 2.11 -14.41
CA ALA A 201 -2.79 2.13 -15.39
C ALA A 201 -2.35 1.43 -16.70
N ALA A 202 -1.16 1.75 -17.21
CA ALA A 202 -0.60 1.10 -18.39
C ALA A 202 -0.30 -0.41 -18.18
N ALA A 203 -0.09 -0.84 -16.94
CA ALA A 203 0.12 -2.23 -16.58
C ALA A 203 -1.19 -3.03 -16.41
N GLY A 204 -2.36 -2.38 -16.47
CA GLY A 204 -3.67 -3.04 -16.40
C GLY A 204 -4.38 -2.91 -15.05
N PHE A 205 -3.97 -1.98 -14.18
CA PHE A 205 -4.69 -1.64 -12.96
C PHE A 205 -5.63 -0.44 -13.19
N PRO A 206 -6.94 -0.66 -13.38
CA PRO A 206 -7.90 0.44 -13.61
C PRO A 206 -8.20 1.25 -12.35
N LEU A 207 -7.83 0.75 -11.17
CA LEU A 207 -8.09 1.38 -9.88
C LEU A 207 -6.78 1.55 -9.13
N VAL A 208 -6.38 2.82 -8.92
CA VAL A 208 -5.16 3.20 -8.20
C VAL A 208 -5.50 4.27 -7.18
N THR A 209 -5.04 4.11 -5.94
CA THR A 209 -5.10 5.14 -4.90
C THR A 209 -3.71 5.35 -4.32
N GLU A 210 -3.45 6.57 -3.88
CA GLU A 210 -2.16 7.04 -3.40
C GLU A 210 -2.39 7.75 -2.07
N VAL A 211 -1.50 7.54 -1.12
CA VAL A 211 -1.47 8.27 0.15
C VAL A 211 -0.02 8.48 0.57
N GLU A 212 0.31 9.69 0.99
CA GLU A 212 1.60 9.98 1.59
C GLU A 212 1.53 9.81 3.11
N LEU A 213 2.49 9.09 3.66
CA LEU A 213 2.77 9.00 5.08
C LEU A 213 3.77 10.12 5.41
N VAL A 214 3.32 11.10 6.18
CA VAL A 214 4.10 12.28 6.56
C VAL A 214 4.47 12.17 8.04
N PRO A 215 5.75 11.88 8.35
CA PRO A 215 6.25 11.83 9.73
C PRO A 215 6.28 13.22 10.36
N ASP A 216 5.93 13.31 11.65
CA ASP A 216 6.02 14.56 12.42
C ASP A 216 7.45 14.90 12.86
N ASP A 217 8.36 13.92 12.80
CA ASP A 217 9.78 14.08 13.14
C ASP A 217 10.61 14.73 12.03
N GLY A 218 9.97 15.08 10.90
CA GLY A 218 10.60 15.72 9.75
C GLY A 218 11.38 14.77 8.85
N SER A 219 11.34 13.45 9.10
CA SER A 219 11.88 12.47 8.15
C SER A 219 11.11 12.49 6.81
N PRO A 220 11.74 12.06 5.71
CA PRO A 220 11.12 12.13 4.39
C PRO A 220 9.80 11.36 4.33
N ALA A 221 8.78 11.97 3.71
CA ALA A 221 7.50 11.32 3.49
C ALA A 221 7.63 10.10 2.56
N GLU A 222 6.80 9.10 2.81
CA GLU A 222 6.72 7.87 2.04
C GLU A 222 5.40 7.82 1.29
N LEU A 223 5.43 7.43 0.02
CA LEU A 223 4.23 7.23 -0.78
C LEU A 223 3.83 5.75 -0.72
N VAL A 224 2.61 5.50 -0.27
CA VAL A 224 1.94 4.21 -0.39
C VAL A 224 0.98 4.27 -1.56
N VAL A 225 1.15 3.37 -2.53
CA VAL A 225 0.30 3.24 -3.70
C VAL A 225 -0.37 1.88 -3.67
N PHE A 226 -1.69 1.86 -3.75
CA PHE A 226 -2.46 0.63 -3.89
C PHE A 226 -3.09 0.55 -5.27
N ALA A 227 -2.92 -0.58 -5.94
CA ALA A 227 -3.45 -0.82 -7.28
C ALA A 227 -4.17 -2.16 -7.38
N THR A 228 -5.33 -2.15 -8.03
CA THR A 228 -6.17 -3.35 -8.19
C THR A 228 -7.04 -3.28 -9.44
N SER A 229 -7.57 -4.43 -9.84
CA SER A 229 -8.69 -4.54 -10.78
C SER A 229 -10.05 -4.72 -10.10
N SER A 230 -10.09 -4.82 -8.77
CA SER A 230 -11.29 -5.12 -7.99
C SER A 230 -11.75 -3.89 -7.20
N GLY A 231 -12.96 -3.38 -7.47
CA GLY A 231 -13.57 -2.31 -6.67
C GLY A 231 -13.61 -2.65 -5.17
N HIS A 232 -14.02 -3.87 -4.83
CA HIS A 232 -13.97 -4.37 -3.45
C HIS A 232 -12.55 -4.37 -2.85
N GLY A 233 -11.51 -4.61 -3.65
CA GLY A 233 -10.13 -4.59 -3.15
C GLY A 233 -9.68 -3.18 -2.79
N LEU A 234 -10.12 -2.19 -3.58
CA LEU A 234 -9.88 -0.77 -3.30
C LEU A 234 -10.65 -0.30 -2.06
N ASP A 235 -11.93 -0.67 -1.94
CA ASP A 235 -12.73 -0.33 -0.74
C ASP A 235 -12.10 -0.94 0.52
N ALA A 236 -11.75 -2.23 0.48
CA ALA A 236 -11.10 -2.90 1.60
C ALA A 236 -9.73 -2.29 1.96
N PHE A 237 -8.98 -1.79 0.98
CA PHE A 237 -7.71 -1.10 1.24
C PHE A 237 -7.96 0.23 1.95
N LYS A 238 -8.93 1.01 1.50
CA LYS A 238 -9.27 2.29 2.12
C LYS A 238 -9.88 2.13 3.51
N ASP A 239 -10.64 1.07 3.73
CA ASP A 239 -11.10 0.70 5.07
C ASP A 239 -9.90 0.37 5.95
N ALA A 240 -8.98 -0.51 5.52
CA ALA A 240 -7.76 -0.81 6.27
C ALA A 240 -6.87 0.42 6.55
N LEU A 241 -6.81 1.37 5.61
CA LEU A 241 -6.06 2.62 5.73
C LEU A 241 -6.60 3.52 6.85
N TRP A 242 -7.92 3.65 6.97
CA TRP A 242 -8.58 4.52 7.95
C TRP A 242 -8.95 3.81 9.25
N ASP A 243 -8.98 2.47 9.24
CA ASP A 243 -9.21 1.66 10.43
C ASP A 243 -7.96 1.50 11.29
N LEU A 244 -6.83 2.10 10.89
CA LEU A 244 -5.66 2.23 11.76
C LEU A 244 -6.03 3.03 13.01
N ASP A 245 -5.59 2.53 14.16
CA ASP A 245 -5.66 3.29 15.40
C ASP A 245 -4.82 4.56 15.28
N GLU A 246 -5.14 5.58 16.07
CA GLU A 246 -4.45 6.86 16.02
C GLU A 246 -2.93 6.67 16.18
N TYR A 247 -2.20 6.87 15.08
CA TYR A 247 -0.77 6.65 15.01
C TYR A 247 -0.05 7.97 15.33
N ALA A 248 0.23 8.19 16.61
CA ALA A 248 0.93 9.38 17.07
C ALA A 248 2.27 9.54 16.33
N GLY A 249 2.46 10.66 15.62
CA GLY A 249 3.70 10.98 14.91
C GLY A 249 3.69 10.75 13.40
N VAL A 250 2.60 10.26 12.80
CA VAL A 250 2.45 10.16 11.34
C VAL A 250 1.06 10.66 10.93
N ARG A 251 1.01 11.50 9.89
CA ARG A 251 -0.22 12.01 9.28
C ARG A 251 -0.31 11.60 7.83
N TYR A 252 -1.53 11.53 7.30
CA TYR A 252 -1.75 11.29 5.88
C TYR A 252 -1.75 12.60 5.10
N ARG A 253 -1.29 12.55 3.85
CA ARG A 253 -1.52 13.60 2.87
C ARG A 253 -2.04 12.95 1.59
N ASP A 254 -3.08 13.54 1.01
CA ASP A 254 -3.56 13.16 -0.31
C ASP A 254 -2.66 13.81 -1.37
N PRO A 255 -1.92 13.04 -2.19
CA PRO A 255 -1.02 13.62 -3.19
C PRO A 255 -1.73 14.34 -4.34
N ARG A 256 -3.07 14.25 -4.39
CA ARG A 256 -3.92 14.97 -5.35
C ARG A 256 -4.54 16.23 -4.75
N ASP A 257 -4.47 16.43 -3.43
CA ASP A 257 -4.92 17.67 -2.81
C ASP A 257 -3.93 18.80 -3.14
N PRO A 258 -4.32 19.81 -3.94
CA PRO A 258 -3.43 20.89 -4.33
C PRO A 258 -2.95 21.74 -3.14
N ASP A 259 -3.74 21.75 -2.06
CA ASP A 259 -3.42 22.48 -0.84
C ASP A 259 -2.53 21.64 0.12
N GLY A 260 -2.35 20.34 -0.17
CA GLY A 260 -1.46 19.44 0.58
C GLY A 260 -1.84 19.28 2.06
N HIS A 261 -3.14 19.22 2.40
CA HIS A 261 -3.58 19.14 3.78
C HIS A 261 -3.09 17.86 4.46
N LEU A 262 -2.58 18.02 5.68
CA LEU A 262 -2.29 16.89 6.56
C LEU A 262 -3.57 16.44 7.26
N LEU A 263 -3.78 15.13 7.30
CA LEU A 263 -4.93 14.48 7.89
C LEU A 263 -4.47 13.59 9.04
N ASP A 264 -5.09 13.76 10.20
CA ASP A 264 -4.87 12.88 11.34
C ASP A 264 -5.48 11.50 11.06
N ILE A 265 -4.72 10.45 11.38
CA ILE A 265 -5.16 9.07 11.21
C ILE A 265 -6.23 8.78 12.26
N SER A 266 -7.45 8.55 11.81
CA SER A 266 -8.58 8.27 12.67
C SER A 266 -9.68 7.51 11.94
N LEU A 267 -10.45 6.72 12.70
CA LEU A 267 -11.62 5.99 12.18
C LEU A 267 -12.67 6.92 11.52
N ARG A 268 -12.65 8.20 11.87
CA ARG A 268 -13.57 9.24 11.37
C ARG A 268 -12.77 10.43 10.85
N PRO A 269 -12.27 10.36 9.60
CA PRO A 269 -11.46 11.41 9.04
C PRO A 269 -12.21 12.74 9.00
N HIS A 270 -11.48 13.83 9.20
CA HIS A 270 -12.07 15.17 9.15
C HIS A 270 -12.70 15.43 7.78
N PRO A 271 -14.00 15.74 7.66
CA PRO A 271 -14.69 15.78 6.37
C PRO A 271 -14.40 17.04 5.56
N GLY A 272 -13.71 18.04 6.12
CA GLY A 272 -13.49 19.34 5.48
C GLY A 272 -12.84 19.26 4.09
N PRO A 273 -11.68 18.60 3.93
CA PRO A 273 -11.06 18.42 2.62
C PRO A 273 -11.97 17.70 1.63
N LEU A 274 -12.64 16.61 2.05
CA LEU A 274 -13.60 15.91 1.19
C LEU A 274 -14.76 16.82 0.74
N ARG A 275 -15.28 17.70 1.61
CA ARG A 275 -16.33 18.65 1.25
C ARG A 275 -15.88 19.60 0.14
N ARG A 276 -14.64 20.08 0.17
CA ARG A 276 -14.09 20.94 -0.90
C ARG A 276 -13.98 20.19 -2.22
N GLU A 277 -13.45 18.97 -2.18
CA GLU A 277 -13.34 18.11 -3.37
C GLU A 277 -14.70 17.79 -3.98
N LEU A 278 -15.72 17.50 -3.16
CA LEU A 278 -17.09 17.28 -3.64
C LEU A 278 -17.69 18.54 -4.27
N LEU A 279 -17.47 19.72 -3.70
CA LEU A 279 -17.92 20.99 -4.27
C LEU A 279 -17.21 21.34 -5.57
N ALA A 280 -15.91 21.02 -5.68
CA ALA A 280 -15.15 21.15 -6.92
C ALA A 280 -15.73 20.23 -7.99
N ARG A 281 -15.94 18.94 -7.68
CA ARG A 281 -16.55 17.96 -8.60
C ARG A 281 -17.96 18.35 -9.04
N LEU A 282 -18.77 18.94 -8.16
CA LEU A 282 -20.12 19.39 -8.49
C LEU A 282 -20.13 20.74 -9.24
N ALA A 283 -18.98 21.42 -9.37
CA ALA A 283 -18.85 22.60 -10.23
C ALA A 283 -19.04 22.24 -11.70
N ASP A 284 -18.67 21.02 -12.09
CA ASP A 284 -18.81 20.49 -13.46
C ASP A 284 -20.25 20.06 -13.79
N GLY A 285 -21.12 19.99 -12.77
CA GLY A 285 -22.53 19.66 -12.93
C GLY A 285 -23.06 18.73 -11.82
N PRO A 286 -24.39 18.48 -11.82
CA PRO A 286 -25.02 17.57 -10.87
C PRO A 286 -24.43 16.15 -10.95
N ALA A 287 -24.43 15.46 -9.81
CA ALA A 287 -23.98 14.06 -9.73
C ALA A 287 -24.80 13.27 -8.72
N SER A 288 -25.02 11.99 -8.99
CA SER A 288 -25.64 11.07 -8.05
C SER A 288 -24.74 10.77 -6.85
N VAL A 289 -25.32 10.37 -5.72
CA VAL A 289 -24.54 9.95 -4.54
C VAL A 289 -23.63 8.76 -4.86
N VAL A 290 -24.04 7.84 -5.75
CA VAL A 290 -23.17 6.75 -6.22
C VAL A 290 -21.95 7.28 -6.98
N GLU A 291 -22.11 8.29 -7.85
CA GLU A 291 -20.99 8.90 -8.56
C GLU A 291 -20.06 9.64 -7.61
N LEU A 292 -20.60 10.34 -6.60
CA LEU A 292 -19.80 11.03 -5.58
C LEU A 292 -19.05 10.05 -4.66
N ARG A 293 -19.67 8.93 -4.30
CA ARG A 293 -19.02 7.81 -3.59
C ARG A 293 -17.89 7.21 -4.40
N ARG A 294 -18.14 6.94 -5.69
CA ARG A 294 -17.10 6.47 -6.61
C ARG A 294 -15.97 7.49 -6.71
N PHE A 295 -16.28 8.77 -6.85
CA PHE A 295 -15.30 9.86 -6.88
C PHE A 295 -14.44 9.88 -5.62
N ALA A 296 -15.01 9.84 -4.42
CA ALA A 296 -14.23 9.76 -3.19
C ALA A 296 -13.33 8.52 -3.16
N THR A 297 -13.87 7.35 -3.51
CA THR A 297 -13.11 6.10 -3.56
C THR A 297 -11.98 6.13 -4.61
N THR A 298 -12.13 6.77 -5.77
CA THR A 298 -11.12 6.68 -6.85
C THR A 298 -10.23 7.92 -7.01
N ALA A 299 -10.68 9.08 -6.56
CA ALA A 299 -10.00 10.36 -6.81
C ALA A 299 -9.40 10.99 -5.56
N THR A 300 -9.80 10.56 -4.35
CA THR A 300 -9.26 11.08 -3.08
C THR A 300 -8.73 9.96 -2.20
N VAL A 301 -8.24 10.27 -0.99
CA VAL A 301 -7.89 9.28 0.05
C VAL A 301 -9.10 8.74 0.84
N TYR A 302 -10.29 9.35 0.70
CA TYR A 302 -11.47 9.05 1.52
C TYR A 302 -12.23 7.80 1.07
N ARG A 303 -13.01 7.20 1.98
CA ARG A 303 -13.89 6.05 1.68
C ARG A 303 -15.22 6.51 1.10
N SER A 304 -15.89 5.59 0.41
CA SER A 304 -17.29 5.75 0.00
C SER A 304 -18.22 6.11 1.18
N ALA A 305 -17.96 5.54 2.37
CA ALA A 305 -18.75 5.81 3.57
C ALA A 305 -18.64 7.26 4.07
N ASP A 306 -17.50 7.92 3.85
CA ASP A 306 -17.24 9.28 4.34
C ASP A 306 -18.07 10.34 3.57
N VAL A 307 -18.50 10.02 2.34
CA VAL A 307 -19.31 10.91 1.50
C VAL A 307 -20.63 11.28 2.15
N THR A 308 -21.28 10.35 2.85
CA THR A 308 -22.57 10.64 3.51
C THR A 308 -22.39 11.71 4.59
N ILE A 309 -21.32 11.65 5.39
CA ILE A 309 -21.02 12.65 6.43
C ILE A 309 -20.69 14.01 5.80
N ALA A 310 -19.89 14.00 4.73
CA ALA A 310 -19.54 15.22 4.01
C ALA A 310 -20.78 15.90 3.41
N LEU A 311 -21.64 15.13 2.70
CA LEU A 311 -22.87 15.63 2.08
C LEU A 311 -23.88 16.14 3.10
N THR A 312 -24.08 15.45 4.23
CA THR A 312 -24.96 15.96 5.30
C THR A 312 -24.49 17.32 5.80
N GLY A 313 -23.18 17.53 5.95
CA GLY A 313 -22.63 18.84 6.31
C GLY A 313 -22.87 19.91 5.24
N LEU A 314 -22.70 19.57 3.95
CA LEU A 314 -22.93 20.50 2.84
C LEU A 314 -24.41 20.87 2.68
N LEU A 315 -25.32 19.91 2.83
CA LEU A 315 -26.77 20.13 2.82
C LEU A 315 -27.20 21.02 3.98
N GLY A 316 -26.69 20.75 5.19
CA GLY A 316 -26.98 21.56 6.38
C GLY A 316 -26.48 22.99 6.26
N ALA A 317 -25.38 23.21 5.53
CA ALA A 317 -24.85 24.54 5.23
C ALA A 317 -25.53 25.24 4.02
N GLY A 318 -26.47 24.57 3.34
CA GLY A 318 -27.14 25.11 2.15
C GLY A 318 -26.25 25.22 0.90
N LEU A 319 -25.05 24.65 0.90
CA LEU A 319 -24.09 24.74 -0.21
C LEU A 319 -24.43 23.83 -1.39
N VAL A 320 -25.22 22.79 -1.12
CA VAL A 320 -25.74 21.86 -2.13
C VAL A 320 -27.23 21.62 -1.89
N SER A 321 -27.93 21.23 -2.93
CA SER A 321 -29.31 20.74 -2.90
C SER A 321 -29.36 19.29 -3.37
N ARG A 322 -30.50 18.61 -3.15
CA ARG A 322 -30.69 17.22 -3.55
C ARG A 322 -32.06 16.98 -4.18
N THR A 323 -32.11 16.00 -5.07
CA THR A 323 -33.34 15.49 -5.69
C THR A 323 -33.37 13.97 -5.53
N PRO A 324 -34.41 13.40 -4.88
CA PRO A 324 -35.51 14.07 -4.18
C PRO A 324 -35.06 14.86 -2.94
N GLU A 325 -35.83 15.89 -2.56
CA GLU A 325 -35.52 16.80 -1.44
C GLU A 325 -35.51 16.10 -0.06
N GLN A 326 -36.24 14.99 0.06
CA GLN A 326 -36.44 14.26 1.31
C GLN A 326 -35.99 12.80 1.19
N GLY A 327 -35.78 12.17 2.34
CA GLY A 327 -35.37 10.76 2.43
C GLY A 327 -33.89 10.54 2.73
N ARG A 328 -33.46 9.28 2.66
CA ARG A 328 -32.06 8.89 2.86
C ARG A 328 -31.23 9.27 1.64
N LEU A 329 -29.92 9.50 1.83
CA LEU A 329 -28.96 9.66 0.73
C LEU A 329 -28.68 8.30 0.07
N GLY A 330 -29.68 7.81 -0.66
CA GLY A 330 -29.60 6.66 -1.54
C GLY A 330 -28.72 6.93 -2.76
N GLY A 331 -28.37 5.87 -3.49
CA GLY A 331 -27.39 5.97 -4.57
C GLY A 331 -27.84 6.78 -5.78
N ASP A 332 -29.14 6.78 -6.04
CA ASP A 332 -29.85 7.47 -7.13
C ASP A 332 -30.16 8.94 -6.82
N VAL A 333 -29.99 9.37 -5.56
CA VAL A 333 -30.18 10.77 -5.17
C VAL A 333 -29.18 11.64 -5.90
N VAL A 334 -29.67 12.63 -6.64
CA VAL A 334 -28.86 13.60 -7.38
C VAL A 334 -28.54 14.79 -6.48
N ILE A 335 -27.28 15.19 -6.42
CA ILE A 335 -26.78 16.34 -5.70
C ILE A 335 -26.36 17.41 -6.70
N SER A 336 -26.73 18.67 -6.42
CA SER A 336 -26.38 19.83 -7.23
C SER A 336 -25.82 20.94 -6.33
N ARG A 337 -24.91 21.78 -6.85
CA ARG A 337 -24.51 22.99 -6.12
C ARG A 337 -25.69 23.95 -6.04
N THR A 338 -25.87 24.57 -4.89
CA THR A 338 -26.79 25.69 -4.75
C THR A 338 -26.14 26.91 -5.40
N ALA A 339 -26.89 27.63 -6.23
CA ALA A 339 -26.41 28.92 -6.74
C ALA A 339 -26.16 29.86 -5.55
N PRO A 340 -25.08 30.67 -5.57
CA PRO A 340 -24.89 31.69 -4.54
C PRO A 340 -26.13 32.59 -4.54
N THR A 341 -26.79 32.72 -3.38
CA THR A 341 -27.91 33.66 -3.23
C THR A 341 -27.36 35.06 -3.46
N PRO A 342 -27.84 35.83 -4.46
CA PRO A 342 -27.41 37.20 -4.64
C PRO A 342 -27.78 38.03 -3.39
N PRO A 343 -26.95 39.02 -3.02
CA PRO A 343 -27.12 39.81 -1.81
C PRO A 343 -28.42 40.64 -1.79
#